data_AF-A0A7W1UYB1-F1
#
_entry.id   AF-A0A7W1UYB1-F1
#
_cell.length_a   1.000
_cell.length_b   1.000
_cell.length_c   1.000
_cell.angle_alpha   90.00
_cell.angle_beta   90.00
_cell.angle_gamma   90.00
#
_symmetry.space_group_name_H-M   'P 1'
#
loop_
_entity.id
_entity.type
_entity.pdbx_description
1 polymer ?
#
loop_
_entity_poly.entity_id
_entity_poly.type
_entity_poly.pdbx_seq_one_letter_code
_entity_poly.pdbx_strand_id
1 'polypeptide(L)'
;EAVVLFTILDNSNYGNSISLNSLEFDLNSPGSIFALNRSGLINIISEIVSDYKDITFTDQAGIKELQFKKKSDAYTILDTYYGK
;
A
#
# COMPACT_ATOMS: atom_id res chain seq x y z
N GLU A 1 9.15 3.73 -1.49
CA GLU A 1 7.78 3.64 -0.93
C GLU A 1 6.69 4.33 -1.76
N ALA A 2 6.79 5.63 -2.12
CA ALA A 2 5.71 6.40 -2.77
C ALA A 2 5.12 5.78 -4.05
N VAL A 3 5.95 5.25 -4.95
CA VAL A 3 5.49 4.60 -6.20
C VAL A 3 4.65 3.35 -5.92
N VAL A 4 4.98 2.59 -4.86
CA VAL A 4 4.19 1.43 -4.44
C VAL A 4 2.86 1.87 -3.85
N LEU A 5 2.87 2.92 -3.01
CA LEU A 5 1.65 3.50 -2.47
C LEU A 5 0.71 4.00 -3.58
N PHE A 6 1.25 4.64 -4.62
CA PHE A 6 0.49 5.05 -5.80
C PHE A 6 -0.26 3.86 -6.41
N THR A 7 0.42 2.74 -6.70
CA THR A 7 -0.23 1.55 -7.26
C THR A 7 -1.32 0.97 -6.36
N ILE A 8 -1.20 1.09 -5.04
CA ILE A 8 -2.23 0.64 -4.11
C ILE A 8 -3.46 1.59 -4.16
N LEU A 9 -3.23 2.90 -4.25
CA LEU A 9 -4.31 3.89 -4.29
C LEU A 9 -5.04 3.90 -5.64
N ASP A 10 -4.33 3.68 -6.74
CA ASP A 10 -4.85 3.69 -8.11
C ASP A 10 -5.59 2.38 -8.48
N ASN A 11 -5.36 1.29 -7.73
CA ASN A 11 -6.05 0.03 -7.98
C ASN A 11 -7.54 0.13 -7.61
N SER A 12 -8.41 0.11 -8.62
CA SER A 12 -9.87 0.26 -8.47
C SER A 12 -10.54 -0.83 -7.64
N ASN A 13 -9.89 -1.99 -7.45
CA ASN A 13 -10.41 -3.08 -6.64
C ASN A 13 -10.13 -2.90 -5.14
N TYR A 14 -9.28 -1.96 -4.78
CA TYR A 14 -8.86 -1.77 -3.39
C TYR A 14 -9.74 -0.77 -2.66
N GLY A 15 -10.35 -1.24 -1.57
CA GLY A 15 -11.10 -0.43 -0.62
C GLY A 15 -10.22 0.29 0.40
N ASN A 16 -10.80 0.68 1.53
CA ASN A 16 -10.06 1.31 2.64
C ASN A 16 -9.36 0.30 3.56
N SER A 17 -9.67 -0.99 3.45
CA SER A 17 -8.96 -2.08 4.12
C SER A 17 -8.55 -3.09 3.06
N ILE A 18 -7.29 -3.44 3.01
CA ILE A 18 -6.72 -4.32 1.99
C ILE A 18 -5.88 -5.37 2.71
N SER A 19 -6.20 -6.64 2.49
CA SER A 19 -5.44 -7.73 3.10
C SER A 19 -4.00 -7.80 2.54
N LEU A 20 -3.05 -8.28 3.35
CA LEU A 20 -1.69 -8.54 2.87
C LEU A 20 -1.68 -9.51 1.67
N ASN A 21 -2.55 -10.53 1.69
CA ASN A 21 -2.67 -11.47 0.56
C ASN A 21 -3.13 -10.77 -0.72
N SER A 22 -4.06 -9.82 -0.63
CA SER A 22 -4.51 -9.02 -1.77
C SER A 22 -3.38 -8.16 -2.33
N LEU A 23 -2.60 -7.51 -1.46
CA LEU A 23 -1.42 -6.73 -1.85
C LEU A 23 -0.31 -7.59 -2.46
N GLU A 24 -0.29 -8.89 -2.18
CA GLU A 24 0.72 -9.84 -2.67
C GLU A 24 0.32 -10.47 -4.00
N PHE A 25 -0.95 -10.85 -4.18
CA PHE A 25 -1.37 -11.78 -5.23
C PHE A 25 -2.52 -11.32 -6.13
N ASP A 26 -3.28 -10.27 -5.78
CA ASP A 26 -4.38 -9.83 -6.64
C ASP A 26 -3.86 -9.35 -8.01
N LEU A 27 -4.75 -9.31 -9.01
CA LEU A 27 -4.44 -8.73 -10.30
C LEU A 27 -4.03 -7.25 -10.12
N ASN A 28 -2.90 -6.87 -10.72
CA ASN A 28 -2.28 -5.55 -10.54
C ASN A 28 -1.97 -5.21 -9.06
N SER A 29 -1.66 -6.23 -8.25
CA SER A 29 -1.15 -6.05 -6.90
C SER A 29 0.31 -5.56 -6.92
N PRO A 30 0.75 -4.80 -5.89
CA PRO A 30 2.14 -4.37 -5.80
C PRO A 30 3.12 -5.56 -5.69
N GLY A 31 2.74 -6.66 -5.05
CA GLY A 31 3.55 -7.88 -5.00
C GLY A 31 3.87 -8.41 -6.39
N SER A 32 2.88 -8.45 -7.28
CA SER A 32 3.03 -8.94 -8.65
C SER A 32 3.75 -7.93 -9.56
N ILE A 33 3.41 -6.64 -9.48
CA ILE A 33 3.98 -5.59 -10.34
C ILE A 33 5.48 -5.40 -10.08
N PHE A 34 5.87 -5.37 -8.80
CA PHE A 34 7.26 -5.10 -8.39
C PHE A 34 8.06 -6.36 -8.08
N ALA A 35 7.49 -7.55 -8.33
CA ALA A 35 8.11 -8.84 -8.02
C ALA A 35 8.62 -8.94 -6.57
N LEU A 36 7.82 -8.44 -5.61
CA LEU A 36 8.17 -8.45 -4.20
C LEU A 36 7.80 -9.79 -3.57
N ASN A 37 8.73 -10.36 -2.79
CA ASN A 37 8.37 -11.42 -1.86
C ASN A 37 7.66 -10.83 -0.62
N ARG A 38 7.03 -11.69 0.18
CA ARG A 38 6.29 -11.28 1.39
C ARG A 38 7.09 -10.38 2.34
N SER A 39 8.37 -10.68 2.56
CA SER A 39 9.22 -9.85 3.45
C SER A 39 9.47 -8.46 2.84
N GLY A 40 9.74 -8.39 1.53
CA GLY A 40 9.94 -7.12 0.83
C GLY A 40 8.67 -6.26 0.83
N LEU A 41 7.51 -6.89 0.60
CA LEU A 41 6.23 -6.19 0.66
C LEU A 41 5.94 -5.62 2.06
N ILE A 42 6.16 -6.40 3.12
CA ILE A 42 5.99 -5.94 4.51
C ILE A 42 6.94 -4.78 4.84
N ASN A 43 8.19 -4.83 4.36
CA ASN A 43 9.15 -3.75 4.58
C ASN A 43 8.66 -2.44 3.94
N ILE A 44 8.23 -2.49 2.67
CA ILE A 44 7.68 -1.31 1.98
C ILE A 44 6.40 -0.80 2.66
N ILE A 45 5.51 -1.71 3.11
CA ILE A 45 4.31 -1.31 3.88
C ILE A 45 4.71 -0.58 5.17
N SER A 46 5.74 -1.05 5.85
CA SER A 46 6.25 -0.41 7.07
C SER A 46 6.79 1.00 6.80
N GLU A 47 7.51 1.18 5.69
CA GLU A 47 7.96 2.51 5.22
C GLU A 47 6.76 3.43 4.94
N ILE A 48 5.74 2.95 4.22
CA ILE A 48 4.51 3.70 3.96
C ILE A 48 3.82 4.12 5.26
N VAL A 49 3.65 3.22 6.23
CA VAL A 49 2.97 3.55 7.50
C VAL A 49 3.78 4.55 8.33
N SER A 50 5.10 4.54 8.23
CA SER A 50 5.97 5.52 8.88
C SER A 50 5.76 6.94 8.34
N ASP A 51 5.61 7.07 7.02
CA ASP A 51 5.57 8.39 6.36
C ASP A 51 4.16 8.98 6.27
N TYR A 52 3.12 8.14 6.28
CA TYR A 52 1.73 8.56 6.06
C TYR A 52 0.84 8.25 7.28
N LYS A 53 0.57 9.28 8.10
CA LYS A 53 -0.18 9.17 9.39
C LYS A 53 -1.63 8.66 9.26
N ASP A 54 -2.22 8.77 8.08
CA ASP A 54 -3.58 8.31 7.78
C ASP A 54 -3.64 6.86 7.31
N ILE A 55 -2.49 6.19 7.23
CA ILE A 55 -2.34 4.80 6.83
C ILE A 55 -1.84 3.99 8.04
N THR A 56 -2.44 2.83 8.27
CA THR A 56 -2.04 1.92 9.34
C THR A 56 -1.95 0.50 8.82
N PHE A 57 -1.03 -0.30 9.37
CA PHE A 57 -0.96 -1.74 9.11
C PHE A 57 -1.28 -2.50 10.39
N THR A 58 -2.34 -3.30 10.36
CA THR A 58 -2.84 -4.03 11.54
C THR A 58 -2.51 -5.51 11.41
N ASP A 59 -2.35 -6.16 12.56
CA ASP A 59 -2.31 -7.62 12.69
C ASP A 59 -3.29 -8.00 13.79
N GLN A 60 -4.43 -8.54 13.41
CA GLN A 60 -5.47 -8.98 14.34
C GLN A 60 -5.80 -10.45 14.08
N ALA A 61 -5.50 -11.29 15.07
CA ALA A 61 -5.70 -12.74 14.99
C ALA A 61 -5.05 -13.39 13.73
N GLY A 62 -3.90 -12.87 13.29
CA GLY A 62 -3.17 -13.37 12.12
C GLY A 62 -3.66 -12.81 10.78
N ILE A 63 -4.71 -12.00 10.79
CA ILE A 63 -5.16 -11.25 9.61
C ILE A 63 -4.39 -9.93 9.58
N LYS A 64 -3.58 -9.76 8.53
CA LYS A 64 -2.79 -8.57 8.30
C LYS A 64 -3.44 -7.70 7.23
N GLU A 65 -3.67 -6.43 7.53
CA GLU A 65 -4.34 -5.50 6.61
C GLU A 65 -3.68 -4.12 6.60
N LEU A 66 -3.59 -3.53 5.41
CA LEU A 66 -3.31 -2.11 5.21
C LEU A 66 -4.63 -1.34 5.21
N GLN A 67 -4.73 -0.35 6.08
CA GLN A 67 -5.96 0.40 6.33
C GLN A 67 -5.74 1.89 6.11
N PHE A 68 -6.68 2.54 5.42
CA PHE A 68 -6.70 3.98 5.15
C PHE A 68 -7.81 4.64 5.97
N LYS A 69 -7.44 5.57 6.87
CA LYS A 69 -8.42 6.43 7.55
C LYS A 69 -9.08 7.39 6.55
N LYS A 70 -8.27 7.91 5.63
CA LYS A 70 -8.69 8.74 4.50
C LYS A 70 -7.75 8.45 3.32
N LYS A 71 -8.31 8.09 2.16
CA LYS A 71 -7.50 7.95 0.94
C LYS A 71 -7.12 9.32 0.41
N SER A 72 -5.83 9.50 0.19
CA SER A 72 -5.32 10.61 -0.63
C SER A 72 -5.57 10.30 -2.09
N ASP A 73 -5.60 11.34 -2.92
CA ASP A 73 -5.53 11.16 -4.36
C ASP A 73 -4.20 10.47 -4.72
N ALA A 74 -4.21 9.53 -5.66
CA ALA A 74 -3.02 8.75 -5.98
C ALA A 74 -1.93 9.65 -6.59
N TYR A 75 -2.29 10.59 -7.45
CA TYR A 75 -1.33 11.44 -8.16
C TYR A 75 -0.65 12.45 -7.23
N THR A 76 -1.32 12.92 -6.19
CA THR A 76 -0.69 13.81 -5.20
C THR A 76 0.47 13.15 -4.46
N ILE A 77 0.46 11.81 -4.32
CA ILE A 77 1.59 11.03 -3.79
C ILE A 77 2.80 11.13 -4.72
N LEU A 78 2.59 11.01 -6.03
CA LEU A 78 3.67 11.11 -7.01
C LEU A 78 4.19 12.54 -7.16
N ASP A 79 3.30 13.53 -7.15
CA ASP A 79 3.71 14.94 -7.22
C ASP A 79 4.63 15.30 -6.05
N THR A 80 4.25 14.89 -4.83
CA THR A 80 5.09 15.06 -3.64
C THR A 80 6.44 14.36 -3.78
N TYR A 81 6.45 13.11 -4.25
CA TYR A 81 7.67 12.31 -4.41
C TYR A 81 8.65 12.88 -5.43
N TYR A 82 8.15 13.41 -6.55
CA TYR A 82 8.98 13.99 -7.62
C TYR A 82 9.25 15.49 -7.44
N GLY A 83 8.78 16.10 -6.35
CA GLY A 83 9.01 17.52 -6.03
C GLY A 83 8.30 18.48 -6.97
N LYS A 84 7.07 18.13 -7.39
CA LYS A 84 6.21 18.97 -8.24
C LYS A 84 5.26 19.84 -7.41
#